data_AF-A0A376GWS0-F1
#
_entry.id   AF-A0A376GWS0-F1
#
_cell.length_a   1.000
_cell.length_b   1.000
_cell.length_c   1.000
_cell.angle_alpha   90.00
_cell.angle_beta   90.00
_cell.angle_gamma   90.00
#
_symmetry.space_group_name_H-M   'P 1'
#
loop_
_entity.id
_entity.type
_entity.pdbx_description
1 polymer ?
#
loop_
_entity_poly.entity_id
_entity_poly.type
_entity_poly.pdbx_seq_one_letter_code
_entity_poly.pdbx_strand_id
1 'polypeptide(L)'
;MEKQLEKELKREFFFDAIDARKALSDIVNNPESKDADRIIAAKDLLDRAGYRAVDVHEIQSTININADGLTDSELEERIAELERELRIASDDDE
;
A
#
# COMPACT_ATOMS: atom_id res chain seq x y z
N MET A 1 36.84 17.05 -4.75
CA MET A 1 36.71 16.81 -3.31
C MET A 1 35.32 16.27 -2.98
N GLU A 2 34.26 17.01 -3.33
CA GLU A 2 32.86 16.62 -3.06
C GLU A 2 32.45 15.26 -3.67
N LYS A 3 32.80 14.98 -4.93
CA LYS A 3 32.53 13.67 -5.59
C LYS A 3 33.29 12.48 -5.02
N GLN A 4 34.37 12.69 -4.28
CA GLN A 4 35.12 11.61 -3.62
C GLN A 4 34.49 11.31 -2.27
N LEU A 5 34.17 12.35 -1.51
CA LEU A 5 33.43 12.25 -0.25
C LEU A 5 32.08 11.53 -0.43
N GLU A 6 31.33 11.87 -1.48
CA GLU A 6 30.04 11.21 -1.78
C GLU A 6 30.21 9.70 -2.06
N LYS A 7 31.29 9.32 -2.77
CA LYS A 7 31.58 7.90 -3.07
C LYS A 7 31.99 7.13 -1.83
N GLU A 8 32.77 7.74 -0.96
CA GLU A 8 33.18 7.15 0.32
C GLU A 8 31.96 6.95 1.23
N LEU A 9 31.12 7.98 1.36
CA LEU A 9 29.89 7.91 2.15
C LEU A 9 28.92 6.84 1.64
N LYS A 10 28.74 6.72 0.31
CA LYS A 10 27.93 5.65 -0.28
C LYS A 10 28.47 4.25 0.02
N ARG A 11 29.78 4.09 0.10
CA ARG A 11 30.41 2.80 0.46
C ARG A 11 30.18 2.49 1.94
N GLU A 12 30.32 3.47 2.81
CA GLU A 12 30.04 3.33 4.23
C GLU A 12 28.59 2.87 4.47
N PHE A 13 27.62 3.58 3.88
CA PHE A 13 26.21 3.19 3.94
C PHE A 13 25.93 1.79 3.37
N PHE A 14 26.69 1.36 2.36
CA PHE A 14 26.55 0.02 1.80
C PHE A 14 26.98 -1.06 2.81
N PHE A 15 28.08 -0.85 3.53
CA PHE A 15 28.50 -1.77 4.59
C PHE A 15 27.50 -1.78 5.75
N ASP A 16 27.06 -0.60 6.19
CA ASP A 16 26.05 -0.49 7.25
C ASP A 16 24.75 -1.22 6.89
N ALA A 17 24.33 -1.14 5.62
CA ALA A 17 23.14 -1.84 5.14
C ALA A 17 23.29 -3.37 5.20
N ILE A 18 24.49 -3.90 4.94
CA ILE A 18 24.78 -5.34 5.06
C ILE A 18 24.68 -5.75 6.52
N ASP A 19 25.29 -5.00 7.43
CA ASP A 19 25.29 -5.29 8.86
C ASP A 19 23.89 -5.17 9.46
N ALA A 20 23.12 -4.15 9.06
CA ALA A 20 21.72 -3.99 9.45
C ALA A 20 20.86 -5.19 9.00
N ARG A 21 21.03 -5.66 7.75
CA ARG A 21 20.34 -6.87 7.26
C ARG A 21 20.68 -8.09 8.11
N LYS A 22 21.95 -8.24 8.49
CA LYS A 22 22.39 -9.35 9.35
C LYS A 22 21.76 -9.26 10.74
N ALA A 23 21.77 -8.08 11.36
CA ALA A 23 21.17 -7.86 12.66
C ALA A 23 19.66 -8.19 12.67
N LEU A 24 18.92 -7.79 11.63
CA LEU A 24 17.51 -8.14 11.48
C LEU A 24 17.32 -9.67 11.38
N SER A 25 18.16 -10.33 10.59
CA SER A 25 18.13 -11.80 10.46
C SER A 25 18.44 -12.49 11.79
N ASP A 26 19.39 -11.98 12.57
CA ASP A 26 19.74 -12.53 13.88
C ASP A 26 18.59 -12.36 14.87
N ILE A 27 17.90 -11.20 14.87
CA ILE A 27 16.73 -10.96 15.72
C ILE A 27 15.60 -11.94 15.39
N VAL A 28 15.26 -12.13 14.11
CA VAL A 28 14.17 -13.04 13.69
C VAL A 28 14.38 -14.46 14.20
N ASN A 29 15.63 -14.94 14.14
CA ASN A 29 16.01 -16.32 14.48
C ASN A 29 16.35 -16.51 15.96
N ASN A 30 16.39 -15.46 16.77
CA ASN A 30 16.70 -15.55 18.19
C ASN A 30 15.45 -15.92 19.00
N PRO A 31 15.38 -17.12 19.63
CA PRO A 31 14.24 -17.50 20.45
C PRO A 31 14.13 -16.70 21.75
N GLU A 32 15.21 -16.04 22.20
CA GLU A 32 15.23 -15.21 23.40
C GLU A 32 14.76 -13.76 23.13
N SER A 33 14.62 -13.37 21.86
CA SER A 33 14.09 -12.06 21.49
C SER A 33 12.59 -12.00 21.74
N LYS A 34 12.08 -10.82 22.12
CA LYS A 34 10.63 -10.62 22.26
C LYS A 34 9.96 -10.87 20.91
N ASP A 35 8.78 -11.48 20.95
CA ASP A 35 8.02 -11.75 19.73
C ASP A 35 7.73 -10.49 18.91
N ALA A 36 7.49 -9.35 19.57
CA ALA A 36 7.31 -8.07 18.89
C ALA A 36 8.53 -7.67 18.06
N ASP A 37 9.75 -7.82 18.61
CA ASP A 37 10.99 -7.48 17.91
C ASP A 37 11.22 -8.41 16.71
N ARG A 38 10.93 -9.71 16.90
CA ARG A 38 11.00 -10.73 15.84
C ARG A 38 10.02 -10.43 14.70
N ILE A 39 8.78 -10.08 15.02
CA ILE A 39 7.74 -9.72 14.05
C ILE A 39 8.13 -8.46 13.27
N ILE A 40 8.62 -7.43 13.96
CA ILE A 40 9.06 -6.18 13.33
C ILE A 40 10.21 -6.45 12.36
N ALA A 41 11.23 -7.20 12.80
CA ALA A 41 12.38 -7.53 11.97
C ALA A 41 11.99 -8.39 10.74
N ALA A 42 11.09 -9.37 10.93
CA ALA A 42 10.58 -10.18 9.84
C ALA A 42 9.79 -9.35 8.82
N LYS A 43 8.93 -8.44 9.31
CA LYS A 43 8.16 -7.53 8.46
C LYS A 43 9.07 -6.63 7.62
N ASP A 44 10.08 -6.01 8.24
CA ASP A 44 11.02 -5.14 7.51
C ASP A 44 11.78 -5.91 6.41
N LEU A 45 12.21 -7.14 6.67
CA LEU A 45 12.83 -8.00 5.66
C LEU A 45 11.88 -8.33 4.49
N LEU A 46 10.61 -8.61 4.78
CA LEU A 46 9.58 -8.88 3.76
C LEU A 46 9.28 -7.63 2.92
N ASP A 47 9.10 -6.47 3.56
CA ASP A 47 8.81 -5.20 2.90
C ASP A 47 9.96 -4.76 1.97
N ARG A 48 11.21 -5.06 2.35
CA ARG A 48 12.42 -4.84 1.53
C ARG A 48 12.55 -5.82 0.37
N ALA A 49 12.09 -7.06 0.54
CA ALA A 49 12.04 -8.05 -0.53
C ALA A 49 10.89 -7.81 -1.52
N GLY A 50 10.02 -6.81 -1.25
CA GLY A 50 8.91 -6.43 -2.12
C GLY A 50 7.58 -7.08 -1.75
N TYR A 51 7.51 -7.83 -0.64
CA TYR A 51 6.28 -8.46 -0.15
C TYR A 51 5.48 -7.52 0.75
N ARG A 52 5.13 -6.35 0.23
CA ARG A 52 4.24 -5.42 0.95
C ARG A 52 2.79 -5.84 0.73
N ALA A 53 1.93 -5.45 1.67
CA ALA A 53 0.49 -5.53 1.43
C ALA A 53 0.15 -4.77 0.14
N VAL A 54 -0.75 -5.35 -0.66
CA VAL A 54 -1.28 -4.66 -1.84
C VAL A 54 -1.97 -3.37 -1.41
N ASP A 55 -1.64 -2.27 -2.07
CA ASP A 55 -2.31 -0.99 -1.83
C ASP A 55 -3.79 -1.15 -2.14
N VAL A 56 -4.61 -1.07 -1.10
CA VAL A 56 -6.07 -1.06 -1.25
C VAL A 56 -6.43 0.24 -1.94
N HIS A 57 -6.82 0.15 -3.21
CA HIS A 57 -7.36 1.29 -3.93
C HIS A 57 -8.79 1.51 -3.43
N GLU A 58 -8.96 2.46 -2.51
CA GLU A 58 -10.28 2.96 -2.16
C GLU A 58 -10.82 3.71 -3.38
N ILE A 59 -11.80 3.13 -4.08
CA ILE A 59 -12.48 3.80 -5.19
C ILE A 59 -13.40 4.86 -4.58
N GLN A 60 -12.88 6.08 -4.41
CA GLN A 60 -13.70 7.24 -4.09
C GLN A 60 -14.32 7.77 -5.38
N SER A 61 -15.45 7.18 -5.78
CA SER A 61 -16.26 7.70 -6.89
C SER A 61 -16.97 8.97 -6.43
N THR A 62 -16.50 10.13 -6.89
CA THR A 62 -17.27 11.38 -6.78
C THR A 62 -18.17 11.47 -8.01
N ILE A 63 -19.44 11.08 -7.86
CA ILE A 63 -20.43 11.22 -8.93
C ILE A 63 -20.81 12.71 -9.01
N ASN A 64 -20.19 13.44 -9.94
CA ASN A 64 -20.65 14.79 -10.29
C ASN A 64 -21.92 14.68 -11.12
N ILE A 65 -23.07 14.64 -10.45
CA ILE A 65 -24.37 14.84 -11.10
C ILE A 65 -24.50 16.34 -11.35
N ASN A 66 -24.27 16.77 -12.60
CA ASN A 66 -24.72 18.08 -13.04
C ASN A 66 -26.26 18.03 -13.08
N ALA A 67 -26.90 18.25 -11.93
CA ALA A 67 -28.35 18.32 -11.78
C ALA A 67 -28.92 19.69 -12.22
N ASP A 68 -28.23 20.37 -13.13
CA ASP A 68 -28.70 21.66 -13.63
C ASP A 68 -29.72 21.40 -14.74
N GLY A 69 -31.01 21.45 -14.38
CA GLY A 69 -32.14 21.35 -15.32
C GLY A 69 -32.98 20.07 -15.26
N LEU A 70 -32.74 19.17 -14.31
CA LEU A 70 -33.62 18.00 -14.09
C LEU A 70 -34.64 18.30 -12.98
N THR A 71 -35.88 17.91 -13.22
CA THR A 71 -36.92 17.89 -12.18
C THR A 71 -36.67 16.73 -11.20
N ASP A 72 -37.21 16.84 -9.98
CA ASP A 72 -37.07 15.77 -8.95
C ASP A 72 -37.48 14.38 -9.48
N SER A 73 -38.48 14.32 -10.37
CA SER A 73 -38.92 13.07 -11.01
C SER A 73 -37.86 12.45 -11.93
N GLU A 74 -37.11 13.26 -12.68
CA GLU A 74 -36.09 12.76 -13.61
C GLU A 74 -34.81 12.35 -12.87
N LEU A 75 -34.55 12.99 -11.72
CA LEU A 75 -33.49 12.59 -10.79
C LEU A 75 -33.78 11.21 -10.17
N GLU A 76 -35.01 10.97 -9.71
CA GLU A 76 -35.41 9.68 -9.16
C GLU A 76 -35.32 8.55 -10.19
N GLU A 77 -35.71 8.80 -11.44
CA GLU A 77 -35.58 7.84 -12.53
C GLU A 77 -34.11 7.50 -12.82
N ARG A 78 -33.24 8.51 -12.84
CA ARG A 78 -31.80 8.32 -13.07
C ARG A 78 -31.11 7.57 -11.92
N ILE A 79 -31.52 7.83 -10.67
CA ILE A 79 -31.03 7.09 -9.50
C ILE A 79 -31.43 5.62 -9.60
N ALA A 80 -32.69 5.32 -9.93
CA ALA A 80 -33.17 3.94 -10.06
C ALA A 80 -32.47 3.16 -11.19
N GLU A 81 -32.12 3.84 -12.28
CA GLU A 81 -31.35 3.25 -13.38
C GLU A 81 -29.92 2.89 -12.95
N LEU A 82 -29.22 3.82 -12.28
CA LEU A 82 -27.87 3.61 -11.77
C LEU A 82 -27.82 2.48 -10.71
N GLU A 83 -28.83 2.38 -9.83
CA GLU A 83 -28.94 1.29 -8.86
C GLU A 83 -29.15 -0.09 -9.51
N ARG A 84 -29.73 -0.14 -10.71
CA ARG A 84 -29.86 -1.37 -11.48
C ARG A 84 -28.52 -1.73 -12.14
N GLU A 85 -27.84 -0.77 -12.75
CA GLU A 85 -26.52 -1.00 -13.37
C GLU A 85 -25.48 -1.47 -12.34
N LEU A 86 -25.46 -0.87 -11.15
CA LEU A 86 -24.52 -1.25 -10.09
C LEU A 86 -24.71 -2.69 -9.60
N ARG A 87 -25.96 -3.16 -9.60
CA ARG A 87 -26.32 -4.53 -9.20
C ARG A 87 -25.93 -5.56 -10.26
N ILE A 88 -26.08 -5.22 -11.54
CA ILE A 88 -25.64 -6.09 -12.64
C ILE A 88 -24.11 -6.18 -12.63
N ALA A 89 -23.43 -5.04 -12.45
CA ALA A 89 -21.98 -5.00 -12.36
C ALA A 89 -21.41 -5.75 -11.12
N SER A 90 -22.17 -5.87 -10.03
CA SER A 90 -21.77 -6.67 -8.86
C SER A 90 -22.02 -8.17 -9.02
N ASP A 91 -22.94 -8.57 -9.89
CA ASP A 91 -23.29 -9.98 -10.13
C ASP A 91 -22.39 -10.65 -11.19
N ASP A 92 -21.67 -9.87 -12.00
CA ASP A 92 -20.72 -10.36 -13.03
C ASP A 92 -19.31 -10.69 -12.48
N ASP A 93 -19.06 -10.51 -11.18
CA ASP A 93 -17.79 -10.80 -10.49
C ASP A 93 -17.78 -12.16 -9.70
N GLU A 94 -18.80 -13.02 -9.85
CA GLU A 94 -18.83 -14.43 -9.35
C GLU A 94 -18.56 -15.49 -10.45
#